data_AF-A0AAQ4FMX9-F1
#
_entry.id   AF-A0AAQ4FMX9-F1
#
_cell.length_a   1.000
_cell.length_b   1.000
_cell.length_c   1.000
_cell.angle_alpha   90.00
_cell.angle_beta   90.00
_cell.angle_gamma   90.00
#
_symmetry.space_group_name_H-M   'P 1'
#
loop_
_entity.id
_entity.type
_entity.pdbx_description
1 polymer ?
#
loop_
_entity_poly.entity_id
_entity_poly.type
_entity_poly.pdbx_seq_one_letter_code
_entity_poly.pdbx_strand_id
1 'polypeptide(L)'
;MGSLVRNQRDLRLFWWCAGDHHIVDSNDISFFLAAQGAIKQVYEYGSWYLLEPIMCVEVTAPQDFQGSVLSSLSKRHGVIVSTDASEGWFTVVAEVPLNSMFGYSTELRSLTQGKGEFSMEYSRYSPALPEVQQQLLNEYRAEQEAAVAAAGGKKKR
;
A
#
# COMPACT_ATOMS: atom_id res chain seq x y z
N MET A 1 -9.09 -15.88 -6.56
CA MET A 1 -7.77 -15.29 -6.25
C MET A 1 -7.21 -14.36 -7.34
N GLY A 2 -7.66 -14.43 -8.60
CA GLY A 2 -7.08 -13.66 -9.72
C GLY A 2 -7.36 -12.15 -9.78
N SER A 3 -7.80 -11.51 -8.69
CA SER A 3 -8.17 -10.09 -8.73
C SER A 3 -7.59 -9.21 -7.60
N LEU A 4 -6.65 -9.73 -6.80
CA LEU A 4 -5.69 -8.85 -6.08
C LEU A 4 -4.78 -8.05 -7.06
N VAL A 5 -4.86 -8.38 -8.35
CA VAL A 5 -3.99 -7.97 -9.46
C VAL A 5 -4.26 -6.55 -9.97
N ARG A 6 -5.19 -5.77 -9.39
CA ARG A 6 -5.49 -4.43 -9.97
C ARG A 6 -4.37 -3.41 -9.76
N ASN A 7 -3.48 -3.61 -8.80
CA ASN A 7 -2.41 -2.66 -8.49
C ASN A 7 -1.07 -3.36 -8.27
N GLN A 8 -0.69 -4.23 -9.21
CA GLN A 8 0.63 -4.83 -9.20
C GLN A 8 1.66 -3.86 -9.72
N ARG A 9 2.64 -3.58 -8.88
CA ARG A 9 3.83 -2.83 -9.26
C ARG A 9 5.03 -3.66 -8.82
N ASP A 10 6.03 -3.68 -9.69
CA ASP A 10 7.33 -4.34 -9.48
C ASP A 10 7.32 -5.89 -9.53
N LEU A 11 6.77 -6.46 -10.62
CA LEU A 11 7.01 -7.85 -10.98
C LEU A 11 8.26 -7.96 -11.85
N ARG A 12 9.27 -8.71 -11.39
CA ARG A 12 10.45 -9.05 -12.20
C ARG A 12 10.40 -10.51 -12.60
N LEU A 13 10.14 -10.74 -13.88
CA LEU A 13 10.21 -12.06 -14.50
C LEU A 13 11.63 -12.30 -14.99
N PHE A 14 12.33 -13.23 -14.34
CA PHE A 14 13.58 -13.75 -14.83
C PHE A 14 13.31 -15.03 -15.63
N TRP A 15 13.53 -14.95 -16.94
CA TRP A 15 13.48 -16.13 -17.81
C TRP A 15 14.83 -16.82 -17.80
N TRP A 16 14.89 -18.06 -17.33
CA TRP A 16 16.07 -18.89 -17.50
C TRP A 16 15.97 -19.60 -18.84
N CYS A 17 16.95 -19.44 -19.74
CA CYS A 17 16.90 -19.93 -21.14
C CYS A 17 16.81 -21.47 -21.30
N ALA A 18 16.55 -22.24 -20.25
CA ALA A 18 16.33 -23.68 -20.32
C ALA A 18 14.83 -23.99 -20.45
N GLY A 19 14.26 -23.72 -21.63
CA GLY A 19 12.92 -24.18 -22.02
C GLY A 19 13.02 -25.21 -23.15
N ASP A 20 12.11 -26.18 -23.18
CA ASP A 20 12.05 -27.19 -24.25
C ASP A 20 11.17 -26.70 -25.41
N HIS A 21 11.47 -27.15 -26.63
CA HIS A 21 10.75 -26.77 -27.85
C HIS A 21 10.59 -27.97 -28.78
N HIS A 22 9.45 -28.04 -29.47
CA HIS A 22 9.17 -29.06 -30.45
C HIS A 22 9.01 -28.42 -31.83
N ILE A 23 9.80 -28.88 -32.81
CA ILE A 23 9.95 -28.27 -34.15
C ILE A 23 8.60 -28.10 -34.87
N VAL A 24 7.61 -28.92 -34.54
CA VAL A 24 6.33 -29.01 -35.25
C VAL A 24 5.17 -28.30 -34.51
N ASP A 25 5.26 -28.19 -33.17
CA ASP A 25 4.15 -27.68 -32.32
C ASP A 25 4.50 -26.39 -31.56
N SER A 26 5.75 -25.95 -31.64
CA SER A 26 6.20 -24.68 -31.05
C SER A 26 5.88 -23.51 -31.99
N ASN A 27 4.83 -22.78 -31.64
CA ASN A 27 4.44 -21.51 -32.26
C ASN A 27 4.29 -20.43 -31.17
N ASP A 28 4.17 -19.17 -31.57
CA ASP A 28 4.09 -18.02 -30.64
C ASP A 28 2.95 -18.15 -29.62
N ILE A 29 1.81 -18.73 -30.02
CA ILE A 29 0.65 -18.93 -29.16
C ILE A 29 0.95 -19.99 -28.10
N SER A 30 1.65 -21.08 -28.46
CA SER A 30 2.09 -22.12 -27.52
C SER A 30 2.98 -21.53 -26.42
N PHE A 31 3.92 -20.65 -26.78
CA PHE A 31 4.78 -19.97 -25.80
C PHE A 31 4.03 -18.96 -24.94
N PHE A 32 3.06 -18.23 -25.51
CA PHE A 32 2.22 -17.32 -24.74
C PHE A 32 1.36 -18.07 -23.71
N LEU A 33 0.76 -19.19 -24.09
CA LEU A 33 -0.01 -20.06 -23.19
C LEU A 33 0.86 -20.67 -22.10
N ALA A 34 2.07 -21.13 -22.43
CA ALA A 34 3.04 -21.63 -21.47
C ALA A 34 3.45 -20.54 -20.45
N ALA A 35 3.75 -19.32 -20.93
CA ALA A 35 4.07 -18.18 -20.08
C ALA A 35 2.87 -17.79 -19.18
N GLN A 36 1.65 -17.79 -19.73
CA GLN A 36 0.44 -17.53 -18.95
C GLN A 36 0.23 -18.60 -17.86
N GLY A 37 0.48 -19.87 -18.17
CA GLY A 37 0.42 -20.97 -17.21
C GLY A 37 1.45 -20.83 -16.08
N ALA A 38 2.70 -20.51 -16.43
CA ALA A 38 3.77 -20.27 -15.46
C ALA A 38 3.43 -19.10 -14.52
N ILE A 39 2.91 -17.99 -15.07
CA ILE A 39 2.47 -16.83 -14.27
C ILE A 39 1.34 -17.22 -13.31
N LYS A 40 0.36 -18.03 -13.75
CA LYS A 40 -0.72 -18.53 -12.88
C LYS A 40 -0.18 -19.37 -11.72
N GLN A 41 0.76 -20.27 -11.98
CA GLN A 41 1.39 -21.08 -10.93
C GLN A 41 2.15 -20.19 -9.92
N VAL A 42 2.89 -19.20 -10.41
CA VAL A 42 3.56 -18.23 -9.53
C VAL A 42 2.55 -17.46 -8.68
N TYR A 43 1.35 -17.14 -9.21
CA TYR A 43 0.28 -16.55 -8.40
C TYR A 43 -0.26 -17.44 -7.31
N GLU A 44 -0.35 -18.74 -7.54
CA GLU A 44 -0.91 -19.68 -6.58
C GLU A 44 0.08 -20.04 -5.47
N TYR A 45 1.36 -20.19 -5.80
CA TYR A 45 2.40 -20.62 -4.87
C TYR A 45 3.28 -19.48 -4.34
N GLY A 46 3.22 -18.30 -4.96
CA GLY A 46 3.99 -17.13 -4.56
C GLY A 46 3.54 -16.55 -3.23
N SER A 47 4.50 -16.09 -2.43
CA SER A 47 4.23 -15.28 -1.24
C SER A 47 4.06 -13.82 -1.66
N TRP A 48 2.81 -13.36 -1.70
CA TRP A 48 2.46 -12.01 -2.11
C TRP A 48 2.34 -11.10 -0.89
N TYR A 49 3.01 -9.96 -0.94
CA TYR A 49 2.89 -8.91 0.07
C TYR A 49 2.14 -7.73 -0.52
N LEU A 50 1.22 -7.18 0.27
CA LEU A 50 0.59 -5.92 -0.08
C LEU A 50 1.52 -4.77 0.30
N LEU A 51 1.79 -3.90 -0.66
CA LEU A 51 2.63 -2.72 -0.47
C LEU A 51 1.76 -1.50 -0.24
N GLU A 52 2.10 -0.71 0.77
CA GLU A 52 1.50 0.59 1.04
C GLU A 52 2.50 1.73 0.78
N PRO A 53 2.03 2.89 0.30
CA PRO A 53 2.88 4.06 0.13
C PRO A 53 3.17 4.70 1.49
N ILE A 54 4.46 4.94 1.74
CA ILE A 54 4.96 5.68 2.89
C ILE A 54 5.21 7.12 2.47
N MET A 55 4.66 8.05 3.24
CA MET A 55 4.81 9.48 3.07
C MET A 55 5.87 9.99 4.04
N CYS A 56 6.78 10.82 3.56
CA CYS A 56 7.63 11.65 4.40
C CYS A 56 6.81 12.89 4.78
N VAL A 57 6.52 13.04 6.07
CA VAL A 57 5.69 14.13 6.61
C VAL A 57 6.59 15.05 7.42
N GLU A 58 6.58 16.33 7.07
CA GLU A 58 7.23 17.38 7.83
C GLU A 58 6.16 18.20 8.54
N VAL A 59 6.24 18.30 9.86
CA VAL A 59 5.27 19.01 10.69
C VAL A 59 5.98 20.14 11.42
N THR A 60 5.50 21.37 11.24
CA THR A 60 6.03 22.55 11.90
C THR A 60 4.98 23.15 12.82
N ALA A 61 5.31 23.33 14.10
CA ALA A 61 4.41 23.91 15.11
C ALA A 61 5.20 24.58 16.26
N PRO A 62 4.54 25.35 17.13
CA PRO A 62 5.18 25.92 18.33
C PRO A 62 5.62 24.85 19.33
N GLN A 63 6.76 25.04 20.00
CA GLN A 63 7.39 24.06 20.89
C GLN A 63 6.48 23.59 22.05
N ASP A 64 5.54 24.43 22.49
CA ASP A 64 4.55 24.11 23.51
C ASP A 64 3.71 22.85 23.19
N PHE A 65 3.53 22.53 21.90
CA PHE A 65 2.72 21.41 21.42
C PHE A 65 3.54 20.21 20.95
N GLN A 66 4.87 20.23 21.12
CA GLN A 66 5.78 19.21 20.61
C GLN A 66 5.39 17.79 21.06
N GLY A 67 5.09 17.60 22.35
CA GLY A 67 4.70 16.29 22.88
C GLY A 67 3.38 15.76 22.30
N SER A 68 2.40 16.65 22.08
CA SER A 68 1.10 16.30 21.52
C SER A 68 1.22 15.85 20.06
N VAL A 69 2.02 16.56 19.26
CA VAL A 69 2.28 16.22 17.85
C VAL A 69 3.04 14.90 17.74
N LEU A 70 4.08 14.70 18.56
CA LEU A 70 4.86 13.47 18.56
C LEU A 70 4.01 12.23 18.92
N SER A 71 3.09 12.40 19.88
CA SER A 71 2.13 11.36 20.25
C SER A 71 1.16 11.06 19.10
N SER A 72 0.66 12.08 18.39
CA SER A 72 -0.25 11.89 17.25
C SER A 72 0.41 11.13 16.09
N LEU A 73 1.67 11.47 15.77
CA LEU A 73 2.46 10.74 14.77
C LEU A 73 2.69 9.28 15.17
N SER A 74 3.01 9.03 16.43
CA SER A 74 3.22 7.66 16.96
C SER A 74 1.94 6.83 16.93
N LYS A 75 0.77 7.43 17.22
CA LYS A 75 -0.54 6.77 17.12
C LYS A 75 -0.88 6.34 15.69
N ARG A 76 -0.34 7.04 14.70
CA ARG A 76 -0.55 6.77 13.27
C ARG A 76 0.51 5.84 12.68
N HIS A 77 1.22 5.10 13.53
CA HIS A 77 2.33 4.22 13.15
C HIS A 77 3.47 4.96 12.43
N GLY A 78 3.63 6.25 12.72
CA GLY A 78 4.71 7.07 12.18
C GLY A 78 6.05 6.76 12.84
N VAL A 79 7.09 6.67 12.03
CA VAL A 79 8.48 6.54 12.48
C VAL A 79 9.16 7.90 12.38
N ILE A 80 9.60 8.44 13.51
CA ILE A 80 10.27 9.74 13.57
C ILE A 80 11.69 9.58 13.03
N VAL A 81 12.04 10.38 12.02
CA VAL A 81 13.36 10.39 11.38
C VAL A 81 14.25 11.44 12.05
N SER A 82 13.76 12.66 12.17
CA SER A 82 14.46 13.76 12.83
C SER A 82 13.50 14.70 13.52
N THR A 83 14.05 15.48 14.46
CA THR A 83 13.32 16.54 15.15
C THR A 83 14.28 17.69 15.34
N ASP A 84 13.93 18.82 14.74
CA ASP A 84 14.69 20.06 14.78
C ASP A 84 13.88 21.09 15.57
N ALA A 85 14.52 21.79 16.49
CA ALA A 85 13.88 22.85 17.29
C ALA A 85 14.69 24.14 17.15
N SER A 86 14.02 25.22 16.73
CA SER A 86 14.65 26.52 16.49
C SER A 86 13.72 27.66 16.91
N GLU A 87 14.24 28.64 17.67
CA GLU A 87 13.57 29.90 18.01
C GLU A 87 12.11 29.77 18.50
N GLY A 88 11.80 28.75 19.30
CA GLY A 88 10.45 28.51 19.87
C GLY A 88 9.48 27.77 18.93
N TRP A 89 9.93 27.40 17.75
CA TRP A 89 9.26 26.49 16.82
C TRP A 89 9.99 25.15 16.78
N PHE A 90 9.26 24.10 16.44
CA PHE A 90 9.84 22.79 16.20
C PHE A 90 9.31 22.23 14.88
N THR A 91 10.18 21.50 14.19
CA THR A 91 9.92 20.80 12.95
C THR A 91 10.24 19.33 13.16
N VAL A 92 9.27 18.44 12.89
CA VAL A 92 9.45 16.98 12.96
C VAL A 92 9.33 16.41 11.58
N VAL A 93 10.31 15.59 11.20
CA VAL A 93 10.25 14.77 9.99
C VAL A 93 9.95 13.34 10.41
N ALA A 94 8.86 12.77 9.88
CA ALA A 94 8.44 11.41 10.17
C ALA A 94 7.97 10.68 8.91
N GLU A 95 8.25 9.39 8.83
CA GLU A 95 7.70 8.50 7.82
C GLU A 95 6.38 7.92 8.32
N VAL A 96 5.28 8.16 7.61
CA VAL A 96 3.94 7.70 8.00
C VAL A 96 3.25 7.00 6.83
N PRO A 97 2.57 5.85 7.06
CA PRO A 97 1.75 5.24 6.02
C PRO A 97 0.62 6.16 5.58
N LEU A 98 0.39 6.27 4.27
CA LEU A 98 -0.68 7.13 3.72
C LEU A 98 -2.07 6.75 4.25
N ASN A 99 -2.32 5.46 4.48
CA ASN A 99 -3.59 4.96 5.01
C ASN A 99 -3.92 5.60 6.39
N SER A 100 -2.88 5.78 7.21
CA SER A 100 -2.99 6.36 8.55
C SER A 100 -2.95 7.88 8.57
N MET A 101 -2.81 8.57 7.42
CA MET A 101 -2.79 10.05 7.34
C MET A 101 -4.16 10.67 7.10
N PHE A 102 -5.19 9.86 6.86
CA PHE A 102 -6.54 10.37 6.65
C PHE A 102 -7.04 11.16 7.89
N GLY A 103 -7.54 12.38 7.67
CA GLY A 103 -8.00 13.27 8.73
C GLY A 103 -6.92 13.93 9.59
N TYR A 104 -5.62 13.74 9.28
CA TYR A 104 -4.52 14.30 10.08
C TYR A 104 -4.53 15.84 10.13
N SER A 105 -4.89 16.50 9.02
CA SER A 105 -4.98 17.98 8.96
C SER A 105 -5.89 18.57 10.06
N THR A 106 -7.06 17.96 10.27
CA THR A 106 -8.03 18.42 11.27
C THR A 106 -7.55 18.14 12.69
N GLU A 107 -6.94 16.97 12.91
CA GLU A 107 -6.36 16.62 14.22
C GLU A 107 -5.21 17.56 14.58
N LEU A 108 -4.27 17.78 13.66
CA LEU A 108 -3.13 18.67 13.87
C LEU A 108 -3.57 20.07 14.26
N ARG A 109 -4.51 20.66 13.51
CA ARG A 109 -5.09 21.97 13.84
C ARG A 109 -5.72 21.99 15.23
N SER A 110 -6.38 20.91 15.65
CA SER A 110 -7.00 20.83 16.98
C SER A 110 -5.93 20.75 18.09
N LEU A 111 -4.84 20.02 17.86
CA LEU A 111 -3.74 19.85 18.81
C LEU A 111 -2.90 21.13 18.97
N THR A 112 -2.67 21.86 17.88
CA THR A 112 -1.80 23.05 17.85
C THR A 112 -2.58 24.37 17.87
N GLN A 113 -3.88 24.33 18.21
CA GLN A 113 -4.77 25.51 18.17
C GLN A 113 -4.75 26.26 16.82
N GLY A 114 -4.58 25.53 15.72
CA GLY A 114 -4.54 26.07 14.36
C GLY A 114 -3.20 26.65 13.91
N LYS A 115 -2.15 26.61 14.75
CA LYS A 115 -0.83 27.17 14.45
C LYS A 115 0.15 26.21 13.78
N GLY A 116 -0.23 24.94 13.62
CA GLY A 116 0.62 23.90 13.06
C GLY A 116 0.33 23.69 11.58
N GLU A 117 1.39 23.53 10.81
CA GLU A 117 1.34 23.19 9.39
C GLU A 117 2.05 21.85 9.16
N PHE A 118 1.63 21.13 8.12
CA PHE A 118 2.32 19.93 7.69
C PHE A 118 2.44 19.90 6.17
N SER A 119 3.56 19.39 5.69
CA SER A 119 3.77 19.01 4.31
C SER A 119 3.97 17.49 4.25
N MET A 120 3.62 16.88 3.12
CA MET A 120 3.88 15.46 2.91
C MET A 120 4.33 15.21 1.48
N GLU A 121 5.38 14.41 1.33
CA GLU A 121 5.92 13.96 0.06
C GLU A 121 5.95 12.43 0.01
N TYR A 122 5.75 11.86 -1.17
CA TYR A 122 5.90 10.42 -1.35
C TYR A 122 7.37 10.02 -1.21
N SER A 123 7.67 9.04 -0.35
CA SER A 123 9.03 8.54 -0.15
C SER A 123 9.23 7.18 -0.83
N ARG A 124 8.54 6.14 -0.37
CA ARG A 124 8.72 4.76 -0.87
C ARG A 124 7.50 3.88 -0.65
N TYR A 125 7.51 2.70 -1.25
CA TYR A 125 6.59 1.61 -0.89
C TYR A 125 7.20 0.74 0.20
N SER A 126 6.38 0.32 1.16
CA SER A 126 6.75 -0.61 2.23
C SER A 126 5.70 -1.71 2.35
N PRO A 127 6.06 -2.94 2.78
CA PRO A 127 5.06 -3.95 3.11
C PRO A 127 4.12 -3.43 4.21
N ALA A 128 2.82 -3.56 3.95
CA ALA A 128 1.78 -3.14 4.90
C ALA A 128 1.77 -4.03 6.14
N LEU A 129 1.27 -3.50 7.26
CA LEU A 129 1.12 -4.28 8.48
C LEU A 129 0.15 -5.47 8.26
N PRO A 130 0.39 -6.64 8.91
CA PRO A 130 -0.45 -7.82 8.74
C PRO A 130 -1.94 -7.58 9.04
N GLU A 131 -2.24 -6.71 10.00
CA GLU A 131 -3.62 -6.37 10.38
C GLU A 131 -4.37 -5.64 9.26
N VAL A 132 -3.73 -4.63 8.66
CA VAL A 132 -4.28 -3.88 7.51
C VAL A 132 -4.43 -4.80 6.30
N GLN A 133 -3.47 -5.71 6.07
CA GLN A 133 -3.57 -6.70 5.00
C GLN A 133 -4.80 -7.62 5.16
N GLN A 134 -5.04 -8.11 6.37
CA GLN A 134 -6.19 -8.98 6.64
C GLN A 134 -7.53 -8.25 6.48
N GLN A 135 -7.62 -6.99 6.94
CA GLN A 135 -8.81 -6.17 6.76
C GLN A 135 -9.15 -5.99 5.27
N LEU A 136 -8.16 -5.60 4.46
CA LEU A 136 -8.34 -5.41 3.02
C LEU A 136 -8.70 -6.72 2.30
N LEU A 137 -8.13 -7.85 2.73
CA LEU A 137 -8.50 -9.16 2.19
C LEU A 137 -9.95 -9.53 2.50
N ASN A 138 -10.45 -9.19 3.69
CA ASN A 138 -11.82 -9.48 4.09
C ASN A 138 -12.82 -8.59 3.33
N GLU A 139 -12.54 -7.29 3.22
CA GLU A 139 -13.34 -6.34 2.43
C GLU A 139 -13.44 -6.80 0.97
N TYR A 140 -12.30 -7.18 0.38
CA TYR A 140 -12.26 -7.67 -0.98
C TYR A 140 -13.04 -8.99 -1.17
N ARG A 141 -12.97 -9.92 -0.20
CA ARG A 141 -13.79 -11.15 -0.25
C ARG A 141 -15.28 -10.84 -0.18
N ALA A 142 -15.69 -9.92 0.69
CA ALA A 142 -17.08 -9.49 0.79
C ALA A 142 -17.57 -8.84 -0.53
N GLU A 143 -16.75 -8.01 -1.17
CA GLU A 143 -17.07 -7.44 -2.49
C GLU A 143 -17.21 -8.52 -3.58
N GLN A 144 -16.33 -9.53 -3.57
CA GLN A 144 -16.41 -10.67 -4.50
C GLN A 144 -17.71 -11.45 -4.30
N GLU A 145 -18.06 -11.75 -3.06
CA GLU A 145 -19.30 -12.47 -2.72
C GLU A 145 -20.55 -11.66 -3.14
N ALA A 146 -20.55 -10.36 -2.88
CA ALA A 146 -21.62 -9.46 -3.33
C ALA A 146 -21.72 -9.39 -4.86
N ALA A 147 -20.58 -9.35 -5.57
CA ALA A 147 -20.54 -9.34 -7.03
C ALA A 147 -21.03 -10.66 -7.64
N VAL A 148 -20.68 -11.80 -7.04
CA VAL A 148 -21.15 -13.13 -7.47
C VAL A 148 -22.65 -13.28 -7.23
N ALA A 149 -23.15 -12.80 -6.08
CA ALA A 149 -24.59 -12.77 -5.80
C ALA A 149 -25.36 -11.88 -6.80
N ALA A 150 -24.82 -10.71 -7.15
CA ALA A 150 -25.40 -9.80 -8.14
C ALA A 150 -25.39 -10.40 -9.57
N ALA A 151 -24.35 -11.16 -9.93
CA ALA A 151 -24.25 -11.83 -11.22
C ALA A 151 -25.19 -13.03 -11.35
N GLY A 152 -25.43 -13.77 -10.25
CA GLY A 152 -26.37 -14.89 -10.21
C GLY A 152 -27.83 -14.48 -10.43
N GLY A 153 -28.21 -13.25 -10.08
CA GLY A 153 -29.57 -12.73 -10.28
C GLY A 153 -29.94 -12.40 -11.73
N LYS A 154 -28.96 -12.15 -12.61
CA LYS A 154 -29.21 -11.79 -14.03
C LYS A 154 -29.55 -12.96 -14.95
N LYS A 155 -29.35 -14.21 -14.52
CA LYS A 155 -29.54 -15.41 -15.36
C LYS A 155 -30.95 -16.02 -15.31
N LYS A 156 -31.90 -15.37 -14.61
CA LYS A 156 -33.26 -15.89 -14.33
C LYS A 156 -34.41 -15.05 -14.92
N ARG A 157 -34.17 -14.16 -15.87
CA ARG A 157 -35.22 -13.43 -16.61
C ARG A 157 -35.12 -13.71 -18.10
#